data_AF-A0A7S1LPI4-F1
#
_entry.id   AF-A0A7S1LPI4-F1
#
_cell.length_a   1.000
_cell.length_b   1.000
_cell.length_c   1.000
_cell.angle_alpha   90.00
_cell.angle_beta   90.00
_cell.angle_gamma   90.00
#
_symmetry.space_group_name_H-M   'P 1'
#
loop_
_entity.id
_entity.type
_entity.pdbx_description
1 polymer ?
#
loop_
_entity_poly.entity_id
_entity_poly.type
_entity_poly.pdbx_seq_one_letter_code
_entity_poly.pdbx_strand_id
1 'polypeptide(L)'
;GSGGCTGAAEPQEAEVERASVKCPLCDDTALFAQSLRLELAEKSRGKHLEDMMLVLFNLHDLNSNGFLEEDELVQLNSKVAMLHHGKDTDVAAVKAKYRALFREKLDPDGQPVLYAVFRKYVLQVLDGLDPDPLAQEMIVEQFAAEARSARAVFHVDSFQSQSDQLYLSKLTVPSFATLSEEPSAIASATSPEPTSPCGAGDHEHRMLGGPIGQSQGVGHQNVAFGTNLGLGQQHGMLGGSATPSRPTGHSCSMLGGPAGAGHQTSRPHSAC
;
A
#
# COMPACT_ATOMS: atom_id res chain seq x y z
N GLY A 1 -21.24 -65.90 45.97
CA GLY A 1 -20.88 -64.70 46.75
C GLY A 1 -20.88 -63.55 45.78
N SER A 2 -21.87 -62.66 45.79
CA SER A 2 -22.06 -61.58 46.79
C SER A 2 -20.94 -60.54 46.68
N GLY A 3 -21.29 -59.33 46.24
CA GLY A 3 -20.40 -58.17 46.28
C GLY A 3 -20.84 -57.07 45.33
N GLY A 4 -21.86 -56.31 45.73
CA GLY A 4 -22.37 -55.15 44.98
C GLY A 4 -21.54 -53.89 45.19
N CYS A 5 -21.68 -52.94 44.26
CA CYS A 5 -21.38 -51.54 44.47
C CYS A 5 -22.50 -50.69 43.85
N THR A 6 -23.21 -50.02 44.75
CA THR A 6 -23.98 -48.77 44.58
C THR A 6 -23.16 -47.74 43.79
N GLY A 7 -23.69 -47.08 42.77
CA GLY A 7 -24.79 -46.13 42.88
C GLY A 7 -24.22 -44.73 43.11
N ALA A 8 -24.02 -43.98 42.03
CA ALA A 8 -23.91 -42.52 42.07
C ALA A 8 -24.57 -42.00 40.78
N ALA A 9 -25.80 -41.53 40.94
CA ALA A 9 -26.59 -40.93 39.88
C ALA A 9 -25.98 -39.56 39.52
N GLU A 10 -25.58 -39.43 38.26
CA GLU A 10 -25.14 -38.21 37.64
C GLU A 10 -26.34 -37.23 37.56
N PRO A 11 -26.21 -35.99 38.04
CA PRO A 11 -27.28 -35.02 37.96
C PRO A 11 -27.44 -34.62 36.49
N GLN A 12 -28.55 -35.03 35.89
CA GLN A 12 -29.03 -34.47 34.63
C GLN A 12 -29.30 -32.97 34.85
N GLU A 13 -28.34 -32.14 34.45
CA GLU A 13 -28.54 -30.71 34.35
C GLU A 13 -29.67 -30.48 33.34
N ALA A 14 -30.81 -30.05 33.85
CA ALA A 14 -31.95 -29.64 33.05
C ALA A 14 -31.48 -28.48 32.17
N GLU A 15 -31.29 -28.79 30.89
CA GLU A 15 -31.02 -27.85 29.82
C GLU A 15 -32.23 -26.91 29.73
N VAL A 16 -32.19 -25.82 30.48
CA VAL A 16 -33.15 -24.73 30.36
C VAL A 16 -32.83 -24.06 29.03
N GLU A 17 -33.49 -24.56 27.99
CA GLU A 17 -33.62 -23.95 26.67
C GLU A 17 -34.27 -22.57 26.88
N ARG A 18 -33.45 -21.60 27.28
CA ARG A 18 -33.81 -20.19 27.28
C ARG A 18 -34.03 -19.84 25.82
N ALA A 19 -35.28 -19.91 25.40
CA ALA A 19 -35.78 -19.23 24.22
C ALA A 19 -35.39 -17.76 24.36
N SER A 20 -34.21 -17.42 23.81
CA SER A 20 -33.74 -16.06 23.66
C SER A 20 -34.75 -15.40 22.73
N VAL A 21 -35.66 -14.64 23.32
CA VAL A 21 -36.65 -13.85 22.60
C VAL A 21 -35.86 -12.82 21.79
N LYS A 22 -35.49 -13.22 20.57
CA LYS A 22 -34.89 -12.36 19.56
C LYS A 22 -35.89 -11.24 19.34
N CYS A 23 -35.58 -10.04 19.81
CA CYS A 23 -36.40 -8.88 19.58
C CYS A 23 -36.21 -8.48 18.11
N PRO A 24 -37.20 -8.65 17.21
CA PRO A 24 -37.03 -8.36 15.78
C PRO A 24 -36.87 -6.86 15.49
N LEU A 25 -36.95 -6.01 16.52
CA LEU A 25 -36.84 -4.56 16.44
C LEU A 25 -35.46 -4.01 16.80
N CYS A 26 -34.51 -4.83 17.26
CA CYS A 26 -33.16 -4.36 17.61
C CYS A 26 -32.09 -4.61 16.54
N ASP A 27 -32.38 -5.42 15.50
CA ASP A 27 -31.40 -5.68 14.42
C ASP A 27 -31.24 -4.48 13.47
N ASP A 28 -32.28 -3.68 13.23
CA ASP A 28 -32.20 -2.51 12.34
C ASP A 28 -31.44 -1.32 12.96
N THR A 29 -31.44 -1.22 14.29
CA THR A 29 -30.79 -0.10 15.01
C THR A 29 -29.26 -0.17 14.95
N ALA A 30 -28.69 -1.38 14.87
CA ALA A 30 -27.24 -1.58 14.80
C ALA A 30 -26.65 -1.11 13.47
N LEU A 31 -27.33 -1.38 12.36
CA LEU A 31 -26.91 -0.94 11.02
C LEU A 31 -26.96 0.58 10.89
N PHE A 32 -28.01 1.22 11.44
CA PHE A 32 -28.13 2.67 11.41
C PHE A 32 -27.04 3.37 12.23
N ALA A 33 -26.75 2.86 13.44
CA ALA A 33 -25.67 3.39 14.27
C ALA A 33 -24.28 3.21 13.62
N GLN A 34 -24.06 2.12 12.88
CA GLN A 34 -22.83 1.91 12.12
C GLN A 34 -22.71 2.90 10.95
N SER A 35 -23.80 3.12 10.20
CA SER A 35 -23.83 4.09 9.10
C SER A 35 -23.56 5.51 9.59
N LEU A 36 -24.16 5.91 10.72
CA LEU A 36 -23.96 7.26 11.28
C LEU A 36 -22.52 7.46 11.77
N ARG A 37 -21.90 6.43 12.36
CA ARG A 37 -20.49 6.47 12.78
C ARG A 37 -19.54 6.63 11.60
N LEU A 38 -19.81 5.94 10.48
CA LEU A 38 -19.01 6.08 9.27
C LEU A 38 -19.12 7.51 8.71
N GLU A 39 -20.32 8.07 8.67
CA GLU A 39 -20.54 9.42 8.16
C GLU A 39 -19.89 10.51 9.04
N LEU A 40 -19.94 10.35 10.37
CA LEU A 40 -19.25 11.23 11.31
C LEU A 40 -17.73 11.08 11.24
N ALA A 41 -17.22 9.85 11.12
CA ALA A 41 -15.79 9.59 10.95
C ALA A 41 -15.28 10.25 9.65
N GLU A 42 -16.05 10.14 8.56
CA GLU A 42 -15.72 10.77 7.30
C GLU A 42 -15.74 12.30 7.39
N LYS A 43 -16.73 12.89 8.07
CA LYS A 43 -16.74 14.34 8.37
C LYS A 43 -15.58 14.77 9.26
N SER A 44 -15.09 13.90 10.14
CA SER A 44 -14.01 14.22 11.08
C SER A 44 -12.62 14.19 10.46
N ARG A 45 -12.43 13.53 9.30
CA ARG A 45 -11.13 13.40 8.63
C ARG A 45 -10.58 14.70 8.04
N GLY A 46 -11.30 15.80 8.19
CA GLY A 46 -10.80 17.13 7.87
C GLY A 46 -10.68 17.38 6.37
N LYS A 47 -10.82 18.64 5.99
CA LYS A 47 -10.57 19.09 4.61
C LYS A 47 -9.11 18.87 4.20
N HIS A 48 -8.19 18.90 5.15
CA HIS A 48 -6.76 18.81 4.89
C HIS A 48 -6.33 17.43 4.37
N LEU A 49 -6.76 16.34 5.03
CA LEU A 49 -6.51 14.98 4.54
C LEU A 49 -7.07 14.78 3.13
N GLU A 50 -8.27 15.30 2.86
CA GLU A 50 -8.90 15.25 1.53
C GLU A 50 -8.07 15.96 0.47
N ASP A 51 -7.60 17.18 0.77
CA ASP A 51 -6.74 17.95 -0.13
C ASP A 51 -5.43 17.18 -0.44
N MET A 52 -4.86 16.49 0.56
CA MET A 52 -3.65 15.66 0.37
C MET A 52 -3.90 14.38 -0.41
N MET A 53 -5.04 13.70 -0.19
CA MET A 53 -5.42 12.52 -0.98
C MET A 53 -5.63 12.88 -2.45
N LEU A 54 -6.19 14.05 -2.74
CA LEU A 54 -6.33 14.55 -4.10
C LEU A 54 -4.96 14.83 -4.74
N VAL A 55 -4.03 15.42 -3.99
CA VAL A 55 -2.63 15.58 -4.44
C VAL A 55 -2.01 14.22 -4.74
N LEU A 56 -2.20 13.22 -3.86
CA LEU A 56 -1.69 11.86 -4.06
C LEU A 56 -2.26 11.22 -5.34
N PHE A 57 -3.56 11.38 -5.60
CA PHE A 57 -4.21 10.90 -6.82
C PHE A 57 -3.60 11.53 -8.07
N ASN A 58 -3.45 12.86 -8.08
CA ASN A 58 -2.87 13.58 -9.22
C ASN A 58 -1.39 13.20 -9.46
N LEU A 59 -0.67 12.79 -8.42
CA LEU A 59 0.68 12.26 -8.57
C LEU A 59 0.69 10.88 -9.22
N HIS A 60 -0.34 10.06 -8.98
CA HIS A 60 -0.52 8.74 -9.58
C HIS A 60 -1.04 8.79 -11.01
N ASP A 61 -1.89 9.76 -11.34
CA ASP A 61 -2.34 10.06 -12.71
C ASP A 61 -1.17 10.65 -13.52
N LEU A 62 -0.33 9.75 -14.05
CA LEU A 62 0.89 10.09 -14.78
C LEU A 62 0.58 10.86 -16.06
N ASN A 63 -0.61 10.65 -16.62
CA ASN A 63 -1.00 11.20 -17.89
C ASN A 63 -1.99 12.38 -17.80
N SER A 64 -2.43 12.71 -16.59
CA SER A 64 -3.29 13.84 -16.23
C SER A 64 -4.64 13.82 -16.94
N ASN A 65 -5.24 12.64 -17.12
CA ASN A 65 -6.58 12.50 -17.72
C ASN A 65 -7.73 12.48 -16.69
N GLY A 66 -7.42 12.56 -15.40
CA GLY A 66 -8.39 12.52 -14.31
C GLY A 66 -8.81 11.11 -13.89
N PHE A 67 -8.11 10.08 -14.38
CA PHE A 67 -8.32 8.68 -14.03
C PHE A 67 -7.01 8.07 -13.54
N LEU A 68 -7.11 7.05 -12.70
CA LEU A 68 -5.97 6.21 -12.34
C LEU A 68 -6.06 4.90 -13.12
N GLU A 69 -5.11 4.67 -14.02
CA GLU A 69 -5.03 3.44 -14.82
C GLU A 69 -4.16 2.37 -14.14
N GLU A 70 -4.40 1.10 -14.47
CA GLU A 70 -3.62 -0.04 -13.93
C GLU A 70 -2.11 0.14 -14.21
N ASP A 71 -1.75 0.50 -15.43
CA ASP A 71 -0.36 0.66 -15.84
C ASP A 71 0.34 1.86 -15.17
N GLU A 72 -0.41 2.91 -14.81
CA GLU A 72 0.13 4.06 -14.10
C GLU A 72 0.49 3.71 -12.66
N LEU A 73 -0.41 3.03 -11.95
CA LEU A 73 -0.14 2.53 -10.60
C LEU A 73 1.07 1.59 -10.60
N VAL A 74 1.11 0.67 -11.58
CA VAL A 74 2.19 -0.32 -11.73
C VAL A 74 3.53 0.35 -12.02
N GLN A 75 3.58 1.34 -12.92
CA GLN A 75 4.82 2.00 -13.29
C GLN A 75 5.35 2.91 -12.20
N LEU A 76 4.49 3.72 -11.57
CA LEU A 76 4.92 4.58 -10.46
C LEU A 76 5.47 3.74 -9.29
N ASN A 77 4.77 2.66 -8.89
CA ASN A 77 5.25 1.80 -7.81
C ASN A 77 6.52 1.01 -8.18
N SER A 78 6.73 0.70 -9.46
CA SER A 78 8.01 0.15 -9.92
C SER A 78 9.15 1.15 -9.68
N LYS A 79 8.93 2.45 -9.92
CA LYS A 79 9.93 3.48 -9.64
C LYS A 79 10.19 3.67 -8.14
N VAL A 80 9.14 3.62 -7.32
CA VAL A 80 9.28 3.61 -5.85
C VAL A 80 10.17 2.43 -5.42
N ALA A 81 9.89 1.22 -5.92
CA ALA A 81 10.69 0.04 -5.58
C ALA A 81 12.17 0.20 -6.00
N MET A 82 12.42 0.74 -7.19
CA MET A 82 13.78 1.03 -7.68
C MET A 82 14.51 2.08 -6.84
N LEU A 83 13.80 3.06 -6.25
CA LEU A 83 14.39 4.02 -5.30
C LEU A 83 14.86 3.33 -4.02
N HIS A 84 14.08 2.38 -3.51
CA HIS A 84 14.39 1.72 -2.24
C HIS A 84 15.43 0.61 -2.38
N HIS A 85 15.39 -0.15 -3.47
CA HIS A 85 16.20 -1.36 -3.64
C HIS A 85 17.24 -1.25 -4.77
N GLY A 86 17.28 -0.12 -5.48
CA GLY A 86 18.22 0.11 -6.56
C GLY A 86 17.89 -0.71 -7.82
N LYS A 87 18.93 -0.97 -8.62
CA LYS A 87 18.78 -1.64 -9.94
C LYS A 87 18.48 -3.13 -9.84
N ASP A 88 18.76 -3.75 -8.70
CA ASP A 88 18.56 -5.17 -8.45
C ASP A 88 17.12 -5.51 -8.04
N THR A 89 16.23 -4.52 -8.06
CA THR A 89 14.80 -4.69 -7.84
C THR A 89 14.23 -5.69 -8.85
N ASP A 90 13.50 -6.70 -8.37
CA ASP A 90 12.68 -7.56 -9.23
C ASP A 90 11.44 -6.79 -9.71
N VAL A 91 11.64 -5.99 -10.76
CA VAL A 91 10.58 -5.16 -11.36
C VAL A 91 9.42 -6.03 -11.86
N ALA A 92 9.67 -7.27 -12.31
CA ALA A 92 8.60 -8.15 -12.79
C ALA A 92 7.67 -8.57 -11.65
N ALA A 93 8.23 -8.95 -10.50
CA ALA A 93 7.45 -9.27 -9.31
C ALA A 93 6.67 -8.05 -8.80
N VAL A 94 7.28 -6.86 -8.78
CA VAL A 94 6.61 -5.61 -8.40
C VAL A 94 5.43 -5.33 -9.34
N LYS A 95 5.63 -5.43 -10.66
CA LYS A 95 4.56 -5.23 -11.64
C LYS A 95 3.41 -6.22 -11.44
N ALA A 96 3.71 -7.50 -11.25
CA ALA A 96 2.70 -8.53 -11.00
C ALA A 96 1.89 -8.24 -9.72
N LYS A 97 2.57 -7.85 -8.63
CA LYS A 97 1.94 -7.47 -7.35
C LYS A 97 0.95 -6.33 -7.53
N TYR A 98 1.36 -5.24 -8.19
CA TYR A 98 0.50 -4.05 -8.31
C TYR A 98 -0.65 -4.21 -9.30
N ARG A 99 -0.49 -5.04 -10.35
CA ARG A 99 -1.63 -5.45 -11.20
C ARG A 99 -2.67 -6.24 -10.42
N ALA A 100 -2.22 -7.21 -9.62
CA ALA A 100 -3.12 -8.00 -8.78
C ALA A 100 -3.86 -7.10 -7.77
N LEU A 101 -3.14 -6.18 -7.12
CA LEU A 101 -3.73 -5.22 -6.19
C LEU A 101 -4.77 -4.33 -6.87
N PHE A 102 -4.48 -3.78 -8.05
CA PHE A 102 -5.43 -2.96 -8.80
C PHE A 102 -6.73 -3.72 -9.06
N ARG A 103 -6.63 -4.96 -9.54
CA ARG A 103 -7.80 -5.78 -9.86
C ARG A 103 -8.57 -6.25 -8.64
N GLU A 104 -7.87 -6.50 -7.53
CA GLU A 104 -8.53 -6.94 -6.31
C GLU A 104 -9.24 -5.79 -5.57
N LYS A 105 -8.64 -4.60 -5.57
CA LYS A 105 -9.05 -3.50 -4.67
C LYS A 105 -9.69 -2.30 -5.37
N LEU A 106 -9.40 -2.08 -6.65
CA LEU A 106 -9.86 -0.90 -7.39
C LEU A 106 -10.87 -1.28 -8.46
N ASP A 107 -10.46 -2.08 -9.46
CA ASP A 107 -11.33 -2.50 -10.56
C ASP A 107 -10.95 -3.88 -11.12
N PRO A 108 -11.81 -4.91 -11.00
CA PRO A 108 -11.49 -6.29 -11.38
C PRO A 108 -11.23 -6.50 -12.86
N ASP A 109 -11.78 -5.63 -13.71
CA ASP A 109 -11.62 -5.66 -15.16
C ASP A 109 -10.42 -4.80 -15.63
N GLY A 110 -9.66 -4.22 -14.69
CA GLY A 110 -8.49 -3.39 -14.96
C GLY A 110 -8.85 -2.04 -15.61
N GLN A 111 -10.09 -1.58 -15.46
CA GLN A 111 -10.53 -0.32 -16.06
C GLN A 111 -9.99 0.90 -15.29
N PRO A 112 -9.79 2.05 -15.95
CA PRO A 112 -9.38 3.28 -15.29
C PRO A 112 -10.38 3.70 -14.22
N VAL A 113 -9.90 4.10 -13.04
CA VAL A 113 -10.77 4.46 -11.91
C VAL A 113 -10.77 5.95 -11.60
N LEU A 114 -11.92 6.46 -11.20
CA LEU A 114 -12.11 7.84 -10.76
C LEU A 114 -11.53 8.07 -9.36
N TYR A 115 -11.26 9.33 -9.02
CA TYR A 115 -10.82 9.76 -7.68
C TYR A 115 -11.69 9.19 -6.55
N ALA A 116 -13.02 9.13 -6.71
CA ALA A 116 -13.91 8.61 -5.67
C ALA A 116 -13.62 7.14 -5.27
N VAL A 117 -13.24 6.30 -6.25
CA VAL A 117 -12.87 4.90 -6.01
C VAL A 117 -11.51 4.82 -5.33
N PHE A 118 -10.54 5.56 -5.84
CA PHE A 118 -9.20 5.66 -5.25
C PHE A 118 -9.26 6.16 -3.79
N ARG A 119 -9.98 7.25 -3.53
CA ARG A 119 -10.19 7.83 -2.21
C ARG A 119 -10.75 6.81 -1.23
N LYS A 120 -11.80 6.08 -1.63
CA LYS A 120 -12.40 5.03 -0.78
C LYS A 120 -11.36 3.96 -0.42
N TYR A 121 -10.55 3.52 -1.38
CA TYR A 121 -9.49 2.56 -1.14
C TYR A 121 -8.41 3.12 -0.19
N VAL A 122 -7.92 4.34 -0.42
CA VAL A 122 -6.90 4.97 0.44
C VAL A 122 -7.41 5.12 1.88
N LEU A 123 -8.65 5.54 2.08
CA LEU A 123 -9.25 5.63 3.41
C LEU A 123 -9.29 4.27 4.13
N GLN A 124 -9.60 3.19 3.42
CA GLN A 124 -9.55 1.83 3.97
C GLN A 124 -8.13 1.40 4.36
N VAL A 125 -7.14 1.76 3.53
CA VAL A 125 -5.72 1.51 3.84
C VAL A 125 -5.31 2.28 5.09
N LEU A 126 -5.62 3.57 5.16
CA LEU A 126 -5.29 4.43 6.31
C LEU A 126 -5.91 3.88 7.60
N ASP A 127 -7.16 3.44 7.56
CA ASP A 127 -7.84 2.83 8.72
C ASP A 127 -7.21 1.52 9.18
N GLY A 128 -6.64 0.76 8.25
CA GLY A 128 -5.87 -0.45 8.56
C GLY A 128 -4.48 -0.17 9.12
N LEU A 129 -3.89 0.99 8.81
CA LEU A 129 -2.56 1.38 9.26
C LEU A 129 -2.60 2.09 10.62
N ASP A 130 -3.44 3.11 10.76
CA ASP A 130 -3.56 3.89 11.98
C ASP A 130 -4.95 4.55 12.10
N PRO A 131 -5.70 4.36 13.21
CA PRO A 131 -7.00 5.00 13.40
C PRO A 131 -6.92 6.49 13.79
N ASP A 132 -5.74 7.02 14.14
CA ASP A 132 -5.56 8.42 14.53
C ASP A 132 -5.55 9.35 13.29
N PRO A 133 -6.47 10.32 13.17
CA PRO A 133 -6.56 11.18 11.99
C PRO A 133 -5.28 11.98 11.71
N LEU A 134 -4.56 12.41 12.74
CA LEU A 134 -3.30 13.16 12.56
C LEU A 134 -2.19 12.25 12.01
N ALA A 135 -2.08 11.02 12.52
CA ALA A 135 -1.17 10.03 11.94
C ALA A 135 -1.54 9.71 10.48
N GLN A 136 -2.82 9.59 10.15
CA GLN A 136 -3.27 9.39 8.77
C GLN A 136 -2.83 10.52 7.84
N GLU A 137 -2.94 11.78 8.29
CA GLU A 137 -2.45 12.95 7.55
C GLU A 137 -0.95 12.84 7.24
N MET A 138 -0.12 12.53 8.24
CA MET A 138 1.31 12.33 8.04
C MET A 138 1.64 11.16 7.10
N ILE A 139 0.85 10.08 7.16
CA ILE A 139 1.01 8.92 6.27
C ILE A 139 0.74 9.33 4.81
N VAL A 140 -0.34 10.08 4.54
CA VAL A 140 -0.64 10.53 3.18
C VAL A 140 0.41 11.54 2.68
N GLU A 141 0.91 12.41 3.54
CA GLU A 141 2.00 13.32 3.21
C GLU A 141 3.26 12.54 2.77
N GLN A 142 3.63 11.51 3.53
CA GLN A 142 4.75 10.62 3.19
C GLN A 142 4.51 9.90 1.86
N PHE A 143 3.30 9.40 1.61
CA PHE A 143 2.96 8.76 0.33
C PHE A 143 3.10 9.73 -0.85
N ALA A 144 2.69 10.99 -0.67
CA ALA A 144 2.83 12.01 -1.69
C ALA A 144 4.32 12.36 -1.92
N ALA A 145 5.14 12.43 -0.88
CA ALA A 145 6.57 12.66 -0.99
C ALA A 145 7.28 11.54 -1.77
N GLU A 146 6.90 10.28 -1.53
CA GLU A 146 7.42 9.13 -2.28
C GLU A 146 6.98 9.14 -3.75
N ALA A 147 5.70 9.43 -4.02
CA ALA A 147 5.20 9.53 -5.39
C ALA A 147 5.90 10.66 -6.17
N ARG A 148 6.17 11.82 -5.55
CA ARG A 148 6.98 12.89 -6.15
C ARG A 148 8.39 12.42 -6.49
N SER A 149 9.04 11.74 -5.54
CA SER A 149 10.39 11.20 -5.73
C SER A 149 10.41 10.19 -6.89
N ALA A 150 9.43 9.30 -6.96
CA ALA A 150 9.27 8.33 -8.03
C ALA A 150 9.02 8.98 -9.40
N ARG A 151 8.24 10.07 -9.48
CA ARG A 151 8.08 10.85 -10.73
C ARG A 151 9.39 11.44 -11.24
N ALA A 152 10.26 11.91 -10.33
CA ALA A 152 11.58 12.41 -10.73
C ALA A 152 12.45 11.31 -11.37
N VAL A 153 12.32 10.07 -10.90
CA VAL A 153 13.09 8.91 -11.38
C VAL A 153 12.80 8.55 -12.83
N PHE A 154 11.64 8.90 -13.38
CA PHE A 154 11.37 8.72 -14.82
C PHE A 154 12.43 9.43 -15.69
N HIS A 155 13.03 10.51 -15.20
CA HIS A 155 14.03 11.29 -15.94
C HIS A 155 15.47 10.79 -15.73
N VAL A 156 15.69 9.76 -14.91
CA VAL A 156 17.01 9.20 -14.66
C VAL A 156 17.29 8.07 -15.64
N ASP A 157 18.19 8.29 -16.60
CA ASP A 157 18.53 7.34 -17.67
C ASP A 157 18.80 5.92 -17.16
N SER A 158 19.48 5.81 -16.01
CA SER A 158 19.84 4.51 -15.44
C SER A 158 18.66 3.71 -14.87
N PHE A 159 17.49 4.34 -14.77
CA PHE A 159 16.24 3.77 -14.29
C PHE A 159 15.12 3.81 -15.34
N GLN A 160 15.37 4.33 -16.54
CA GLN A 160 14.39 4.38 -17.62
C GLN A 160 14.07 2.99 -18.19
N SER A 161 12.82 2.81 -18.58
CA SER A 161 12.32 1.62 -19.28
C SER A 161 11.57 2.03 -20.54
N GLN A 162 11.41 1.12 -21.51
CA GLN A 162 10.71 1.43 -22.76
C GLN A 162 9.25 1.87 -22.53
N SER A 163 8.58 1.37 -21.48
CA SER A 163 7.20 1.76 -21.17
C SER A 163 7.07 3.20 -20.64
N ASP A 164 8.15 3.77 -20.10
CA ASP A 164 8.15 5.11 -19.52
C ASP A 164 7.92 6.21 -20.57
N GLN A 165 8.26 5.93 -21.84
CA GLN A 165 8.17 6.88 -22.95
C GLN A 165 6.75 7.43 -23.15
N LEU A 166 5.73 6.67 -22.74
CA LEU A 166 4.33 7.10 -22.80
C LEU A 166 4.01 8.26 -21.86
N TYR A 167 4.79 8.43 -20.78
CA TYR A 167 4.56 9.45 -19.76
C TYR A 167 5.58 10.58 -19.78
N LEU A 168 6.80 10.36 -20.27
CA LEU A 168 7.86 11.38 -20.25
C LEU A 168 7.45 12.71 -20.89
N SER A 169 6.62 12.68 -21.94
CA SER A 169 6.10 13.90 -22.58
C SER A 169 5.05 14.65 -21.74
N LYS A 170 4.42 13.98 -20.78
CA LYS A 170 3.34 14.49 -19.93
C LYS A 170 3.82 14.86 -18.52
N LEU A 171 4.87 14.18 -18.04
CA LEU A 171 5.51 14.48 -16.78
C LEU A 171 6.30 15.78 -16.91
N THR A 172 5.69 16.90 -16.53
CA THR A 172 6.43 18.14 -16.34
C THR A 172 7.44 17.94 -15.22
N VAL A 173 8.72 18.12 -15.51
CA VAL A 173 9.74 18.23 -14.46
C VAL A 173 9.43 19.54 -13.73
N PRO A 174 9.01 19.51 -12.45
CA PRO A 174 8.96 20.75 -11.69
C PRO A 174 10.38 21.30 -11.72
N SER A 175 10.56 22.45 -12.37
CA SER A 175 11.86 23.11 -12.42
C SER A 175 12.31 23.28 -10.97
N PHE A 176 13.31 22.50 -10.56
CA PHE A 176 13.80 22.47 -9.18
C PHE A 176 14.21 23.88 -8.70
N ALA A 177 14.47 24.80 -9.65
CA ALA A 177 14.81 26.19 -9.40
C ALA A 177 13.69 27.03 -8.75
N THR A 178 12.41 26.62 -8.79
CA THR A 178 11.31 27.51 -8.35
C THR A 178 10.88 27.34 -6.89
N LEU A 179 11.42 26.36 -6.15
CA LEU A 179 11.05 26.13 -4.73
C LEU A 179 11.95 26.85 -3.71
N SER A 180 12.96 27.62 -4.15
CA SER A 180 13.85 28.37 -3.24
C SER A 180 13.59 29.89 -3.20
N GLU A 181 12.62 30.41 -3.94
CA GLU A 181 12.22 31.82 -3.85
C GLU A 181 10.86 31.94 -3.16
N GLU A 182 10.81 31.58 -1.88
CA GLU A 182 9.87 32.22 -0.96
C GLU A 182 10.37 33.66 -0.78
N PRO A 183 9.68 34.69 -1.29
CA PRO A 183 10.04 36.07 -1.04
C PRO A 183 9.83 36.31 0.46
N SER A 184 10.93 36.21 1.21
CA SER A 184 11.07 36.68 2.57
C SER A 184 10.90 38.21 2.58
N ALA A 185 9.66 38.66 2.34
CA ALA A 185 9.22 40.02 2.54
C ALA A 185 9.02 40.21 4.05
N ILE A 186 10.10 40.02 4.81
CA ILE A 186 10.23 40.64 6.12
C ILE A 186 10.42 42.12 5.82
N ALA A 187 9.30 42.82 5.74
CA ALA A 187 9.27 44.26 5.78
C ALA A 187 10.16 44.70 6.96
N SER A 188 11.28 45.32 6.63
CA SER A 188 12.14 46.02 7.57
C SER A 188 11.34 47.14 8.21
N ALA A 189 10.69 46.83 9.33
CA ALA A 189 10.29 47.84 10.29
C ALA A 189 11.57 48.30 10.99
N THR A 190 12.14 49.38 10.47
CA THR A 190 13.15 50.21 11.11
C THR A 190 12.68 50.56 12.53
N SER A 191 13.36 50.03 13.55
CA SER A 191 13.23 50.49 14.93
C SER A 191 14.61 50.98 15.40
N PRO A 192 14.72 52.19 15.98
CA PRO A 192 16.00 52.83 16.26
C PRO A 192 16.74 52.22 17.46
N GLU A 193 18.07 52.17 17.30
CA GLU A 193 19.09 51.90 18.32
C GLU A 193 18.85 52.63 19.65
N PRO A 194 19.27 51.98 20.75
CA PRO A 194 20.19 52.67 21.64
C PRO A 194 21.49 51.88 21.84
N THR A 195 22.57 52.57 21.50
CA THR A 195 23.97 52.31 21.86
C THR A 195 24.16 51.98 23.34
N SER A 196 24.92 50.92 23.66
CA SER A 196 25.99 51.04 24.67
C SER A 196 26.99 49.88 24.67
N PRO A 197 28.26 50.10 25.07
CA PRO A 197 29.39 49.29 24.62
C PRO A 197 30.16 48.54 25.73
N CYS A 198 31.07 47.68 25.26
CA CYS A 198 32.29 47.18 25.92
C CYS A 198 32.17 46.11 27.02
N GLY A 199 32.69 44.92 26.70
CA GLY A 199 33.07 43.89 27.66
C GLY A 199 33.94 42.83 26.99
N ALA A 200 35.22 43.13 26.80
CA ALA A 200 36.24 42.16 26.40
C ALA A 200 36.41 41.10 27.50
N GLY A 201 36.41 39.83 27.10
CA GLY A 201 36.62 38.70 28.00
C GLY A 201 37.11 37.50 27.20
N ASP A 202 38.42 37.44 26.99
CA ASP A 202 39.13 36.27 26.51
C ASP A 202 38.91 35.10 27.49
N HIS A 203 38.33 34.00 27.01
CA HIS A 203 38.36 32.73 27.72
C HIS A 203 38.63 31.58 26.75
N GLU A 204 39.91 31.31 26.53
CA GLU A 204 40.38 30.01 26.06
C GLU A 204 39.94 28.93 27.06
N HIS A 205 39.06 28.03 26.63
CA HIS A 205 38.87 26.75 27.32
C HIS A 205 38.96 25.59 26.33
N ARG A 206 40.19 25.07 26.29
CA ARG A 206 40.57 23.71 25.91
C ARG A 206 39.67 22.68 26.60
N MET A 207 38.94 21.89 25.83
CA MET A 207 38.43 20.59 26.28
C MET A 207 38.73 19.50 25.24
N LEU A 208 39.18 18.39 25.80
CA LEU A 208 39.79 17.24 25.17
C LEU A 208 38.76 16.39 24.43
N GLY A 209 39.22 15.72 23.38
CA GLY A 209 38.46 14.74 22.63
C GLY A 209 37.89 13.63 23.51
N GLY A 210 36.64 13.28 23.23
CA GLY A 210 35.96 12.08 23.67
C GLY A 210 35.49 11.28 22.45
N PRO A 211 35.40 9.94 22.57
CA PRO A 211 35.17 9.05 21.44
C PRO A 211 33.76 9.22 20.86
N ILE A 212 33.71 9.11 19.53
CA ILE A 212 32.52 9.04 18.68
C ILE A 212 31.67 7.86 19.17
N GLY A 213 30.65 8.16 19.97
CA GLY A 213 29.59 7.23 20.29
C GLY A 213 28.80 6.93 19.01
N GLN A 214 28.76 5.65 18.64
CA GLN A 214 27.81 5.15 17.65
C GLN A 214 26.41 5.48 18.15
N SER A 215 25.83 6.54 17.58
CA SER A 215 24.41 6.82 17.66
C SER A 215 23.69 5.61 17.06
N GLN A 216 23.08 4.80 17.92
CA GLN A 216 22.08 3.84 17.50
C GLN A 216 20.99 4.65 16.84
N GLY A 217 20.97 4.60 15.51
CA GLY A 217 19.94 5.22 14.70
C GLY A 217 18.59 4.77 15.23
N VAL A 218 17.81 5.73 15.70
CA VAL A 218 16.38 5.56 15.87
C VAL A 218 15.90 5.08 14.51
N GLY A 219 15.50 3.80 14.44
CA GLY A 219 14.98 3.20 13.23
C GLY A 219 13.70 3.94 12.87
N HIS A 220 13.82 4.98 12.06
CA HIS A 220 12.72 5.46 11.25
C HIS A 220 12.29 4.26 10.43
N GLN A 221 11.22 3.62 10.87
CA GLN A 221 10.49 2.67 10.05
C GLN A 221 10.00 3.49 8.87
N ASN A 222 10.76 3.47 7.78
CA ASN A 222 10.33 4.03 6.51
C ASN A 222 9.10 3.22 6.10
N VAL A 223 7.93 3.80 6.36
CA VAL A 223 6.63 3.26 5.98
C VAL A 223 6.48 3.50 4.48
N ALA A 224 7.31 2.82 3.68
CA ALA A 224 7.26 2.94 2.24
C ALA A 224 5.85 2.55 1.77
N PHE A 225 5.20 3.42 1.02
CA PHE A 225 3.90 3.18 0.40
C PHE A 225 3.90 1.84 -0.35
N GLY A 226 5.05 1.52 -0.95
CA GLY A 226 5.30 0.31 -1.71
C GLY A 226 5.28 -1.01 -0.91
N THR A 227 5.63 -0.97 0.37
CA THR A 227 5.65 -2.17 1.23
C THR A 227 4.30 -2.39 1.90
N ASN A 228 3.66 -1.32 2.39
CA ASN A 228 2.45 -1.45 3.21
C ASN A 228 1.13 -1.58 2.46
N LEU A 229 1.00 -1.10 1.22
CA LEU A 229 -0.18 -1.41 0.39
C LEU A 229 -0.35 -2.92 0.13
N GLY A 230 0.68 -3.73 0.38
CA GLY A 230 0.63 -5.19 0.28
C GLY A 230 0.78 -5.95 1.59
N LEU A 231 0.75 -5.29 2.76
CA LEU A 231 0.92 -5.95 4.07
C LEU A 231 -0.39 -5.97 4.87
N GLY A 232 -1.45 -6.45 4.24
CA GLY A 232 -2.36 -7.36 4.92
C GLY A 232 -1.68 -8.73 4.99
N GLN A 233 -1.05 -9.00 6.13
CA GLN A 233 -0.36 -10.23 6.51
C GLN A 233 -1.12 -11.52 6.10
N GLN A 234 -0.83 -12.10 4.94
CA GLN A 234 -1.06 -13.53 4.68
C GLN A 234 0.13 -14.35 5.19
N HIS A 235 0.38 -14.29 6.50
CA HIS A 235 1.13 -15.32 7.20
C HIS A 235 0.11 -16.16 7.97
N GLY A 236 -0.36 -17.24 7.33
CA GLY A 236 -1.22 -18.23 7.97
C GLY A 236 -1.84 -19.17 6.94
N MET A 237 -1.54 -20.47 7.06
CA MET A 237 -2.08 -21.61 6.29
C MET A 237 -1.29 -22.07 5.04
N LEU A 238 0.01 -22.33 5.18
CA LEU A 238 0.65 -23.45 4.47
C LEU A 238 0.96 -24.55 5.48
N GLY A 239 -0.09 -25.20 5.96
CA GLY A 239 -0.01 -26.40 6.80
C GLY A 239 -1.04 -27.41 6.32
N GLY A 240 -0.59 -28.45 5.60
CA GLY A 240 -1.46 -29.51 5.14
C GLY A 240 -0.88 -30.32 3.99
N SER A 241 0.19 -31.07 4.25
CA SER A 241 0.61 -32.18 3.39
C SER A 241 -0.46 -33.28 3.43
N ALA A 242 -1.45 -33.20 2.55
CA ALA A 242 -2.35 -34.32 2.28
C ALA A 242 -1.72 -35.18 1.17
N THR A 243 -1.25 -36.36 1.55
CA THR A 243 -0.90 -37.44 0.64
C THR A 243 -2.15 -37.89 -0.13
N PRO A 244 -2.11 -38.08 -1.46
CA PRO A 244 -3.24 -38.65 -2.17
C PRO A 244 -3.24 -40.17 -2.00
N SER A 245 -4.21 -40.63 -1.20
CA SER A 245 -4.62 -42.03 -1.12
C SER A 245 -5.14 -42.51 -2.46
N ARG A 246 -4.53 -43.62 -2.90
CA ARG A 246 -4.79 -44.37 -4.12
C ARG A 246 -6.20 -45.00 -4.10
N PRO A 247 -7.08 -44.79 -5.09
CA PRO A 247 -8.23 -45.64 -5.30
C PRO A 247 -7.87 -46.79 -6.25
N THR A 248 -7.98 -48.00 -5.72
CA THR A 248 -8.05 -49.26 -6.45
C THR A 248 -9.39 -49.39 -7.19
N GLY A 249 -9.34 -49.77 -8.45
CA GLY A 249 -10.24 -50.81 -8.96
C GLY A 249 -11.21 -50.44 -10.09
N HIS A 250 -10.99 -51.17 -11.19
CA HIS A 250 -11.99 -51.75 -12.11
C HIS A 250 -12.42 -50.99 -13.37
N SER A 251 -11.93 -51.55 -14.49
CA SER A 251 -12.71 -52.04 -15.64
C SER A 251 -13.16 -51.06 -16.71
N CYS A 252 -12.53 -51.11 -17.89
CA CYS A 252 -13.07 -51.80 -19.07
C CYS A 252 -12.17 -51.56 -20.29
N SER A 253 -11.67 -52.64 -20.89
CA SER A 253 -11.01 -52.64 -22.19
C SER A 253 -12.04 -52.92 -23.29
N MET A 254 -12.09 -52.09 -24.34
CA MET A 254 -12.48 -52.43 -25.72
C MET A 254 -11.89 -51.31 -26.63
N LEU A 255 -10.79 -51.54 -27.33
CA LEU A 255 -10.66 -52.03 -28.73
C LEU A 255 -11.01 -51.01 -29.83
N GLY A 256 -9.99 -50.70 -30.66
CA GLY A 256 -10.08 -50.20 -32.06
C GLY A 256 -10.17 -48.68 -32.21
N GLY A 257 -9.38 -47.95 -33.01
CA GLY A 257 -8.51 -48.26 -34.15
C GLY A 257 -7.83 -46.95 -34.65
N PRO A 258 -7.12 -46.96 -35.80
CA PRO A 258 -5.88 -46.18 -35.95
C PRO A 258 -5.91 -45.02 -36.97
N ALA A 259 -4.78 -44.30 -36.97
CA ALA A 259 -4.10 -43.64 -38.09
C ALA A 259 -4.68 -42.33 -38.67
N GLY A 260 -3.89 -41.26 -38.54
CA GLY A 260 -4.01 -40.03 -39.31
C GLY A 260 -2.67 -39.28 -39.31
N ALA A 261 -1.80 -39.64 -40.25
CA ALA A 261 -0.52 -39.01 -40.51
C ALA A 261 -0.66 -37.84 -41.50
N GLY A 262 0.30 -36.90 -41.46
CA GLY A 262 0.51 -35.83 -42.45
C GLY A 262 0.14 -34.46 -41.88
N HIS A 263 0.96 -33.41 -41.99
CA HIS A 263 1.87 -33.06 -43.07
C HIS A 263 3.00 -32.18 -42.52
N GLN A 264 4.24 -32.51 -42.89
CA GLN A 264 5.35 -31.57 -42.90
C GLN A 264 5.34 -30.86 -44.25
N THR A 265 5.47 -29.54 -44.26
CA THR A 265 5.99 -28.81 -45.42
C THR A 265 6.98 -27.76 -44.94
N SER A 266 8.25 -28.12 -45.02
CA SER A 266 9.37 -27.18 -45.15
C SER A 266 9.35 -26.56 -46.55
N ARG A 267 9.75 -25.29 -46.72
CA ARG A 267 10.74 -24.79 -47.71
C ARG A 267 10.72 -23.24 -47.91
N PRO A 268 11.77 -22.64 -48.54
CA PRO A 268 12.48 -21.50 -47.97
C PRO A 268 12.71 -20.29 -48.92
N HIS A 269 13.51 -19.30 -48.46
CA HIS A 269 14.41 -18.39 -49.20
C HIS A 269 13.88 -17.44 -50.31
N SER A 270 14.16 -16.14 -50.12
CA SER A 270 14.82 -15.17 -51.04
C SER A 270 14.42 -13.75 -50.61
N ALA A 271 15.32 -12.86 -50.16
CA ALA A 271 16.32 -12.12 -50.94
C ALA A 271 15.70 -11.22 -52.02
N CYS A 272 15.61 -9.93 -51.71
CA CYS A 272 15.76 -8.77 -52.60
C CYS A 272 16.26 -7.59 -51.75
#